data_AF-A0A833Y1A0-F1
#
_entry.id   AF-A0A833Y1A0-F1
#
_cell.length_a   1.000
_cell.length_b   1.000
_cell.length_c   1.000
_cell.angle_alpha   90.00
_cell.angle_beta   90.00
_cell.angle_gamma   90.00
#
_symmetry.space_group_name_H-M   'P 1'
#
loop_
_entity.id
_entity.type
_entity.pdbx_description
1 polymer ?
#
loop_
_entity_poly.entity_id
_entity_poly.type
_entity_poly.pdbx_seq_one_letter_code
_entity_poly.pdbx_strand_id
1 'polypeptide(L)'
;MGIMLETHQKQLEELHDKHNFQILQCSDLSHKLDVTEKNLNQTRKLLANSEEELKKCQYALTEKNFVISEQRKAENALAHQACVLRSDLEKALQDNASLFSKIGREDKLNADNRLVVSNFQDELAQQIGSLCNLVETSLSEQKEHLLSVEKLSHSFTGIHEKAVVDVKEKITTLRALYLSHIEAVQNVVRLHKAGSNAGLEQISFLAASNAHSIEELLASEACEAASIFNDLQSTLSSHQGEMAVFARELRQRFNVSVEQTRDISDFSQGFLQKLLEESKRLENYAVQADEIHVRSIAEFQKAYEEQSKSEADKLIADVTSLVTYHIQRQKKLVDTRLVDLKESAIANKAFLDGHVLSMEGITSDAKRKWQTFSTLAENDANNSAEYSAAKHCRMEVLLKQCVNTAESAFEHSKRTHVCVNEMGNNHVSAMVSLVRSASDSNEQHDVEISSARLAAEQDVSRNCEETLQHVDSVSEQMQSSISGILEIVKAHQNNLQVFREDHSGQAACIQEKAQNTFQQRYMDYEPSGTTPTRCEPGVPSKGTIESLRAMPMEALIEEFRENHSDISFDGKESKPSLIPRSPLIQLN
;
A
#
# COMPACT_ATOMS: atom_id res chain seq x y z
N MET A 1 -90.04 98.44 -218.04
CA MET A 1 -90.18 97.12 -217.39
C MET A 1 -88.93 96.93 -216.57
N GLY A 2 -88.97 96.85 -215.25
CA GLY A 2 -89.91 96.07 -214.46
C GLY A 2 -89.03 95.08 -213.67
N ILE A 3 -88.74 95.36 -212.41
CA ILE A 3 -89.45 94.80 -211.24
C ILE A 3 -89.23 93.27 -211.06
N MET A 4 -88.60 92.52 -211.99
CA MET A 4 -88.45 91.05 -211.88
C MET A 4 -87.01 90.50 -211.76
N LEU A 5 -85.94 91.22 -212.15
CA LEU A 5 -84.53 90.75 -211.97
C LEU A 5 -83.91 91.15 -210.63
N GLU A 6 -84.55 92.13 -209.95
CA GLU A 6 -84.33 92.55 -208.56
C GLU A 6 -84.68 91.44 -207.53
N THR A 7 -85.33 90.35 -207.94
CA THR A 7 -85.82 89.28 -207.05
C THR A 7 -85.05 87.95 -207.18
N HIS A 8 -84.47 87.64 -208.35
CA HIS A 8 -83.80 86.35 -208.57
C HIS A 8 -82.33 86.32 -208.16
N GLN A 9 -81.54 87.37 -208.42
CA GLN A 9 -80.13 87.34 -207.98
C GLN A 9 -80.03 87.44 -206.44
N LYS A 10 -81.01 88.10 -205.81
CA LYS A 10 -81.20 88.18 -204.35
C LYS A 10 -81.45 86.81 -203.69
N GLN A 11 -81.98 85.81 -204.42
CA GLN A 11 -82.08 84.42 -203.94
C GLN A 11 -80.76 83.62 -204.07
N LEU A 12 -79.83 84.07 -204.92
CA LEU A 12 -78.54 83.41 -205.15
C LEU A 12 -77.49 83.86 -204.12
N GLU A 13 -77.57 85.12 -203.69
CA GLU A 13 -76.88 85.62 -202.49
C GLU A 13 -77.25 84.81 -201.22
N GLU A 14 -78.54 84.49 -201.01
CA GLU A 14 -78.99 83.70 -199.85
C GLU A 14 -78.52 82.22 -199.85
N LEU A 15 -78.41 81.58 -201.03
CA LEU A 15 -77.89 80.21 -201.13
C LEU A 15 -76.37 80.16 -200.94
N HIS A 16 -75.66 81.19 -201.40
CA HIS A 16 -74.22 81.31 -201.24
C HIS A 16 -73.83 81.50 -199.76
N ASP A 17 -74.64 82.25 -198.99
CA ASP A 17 -74.44 82.46 -197.56
C ASP A 17 -74.80 81.24 -196.68
N LYS A 18 -75.71 80.35 -197.11
CA LYS A 18 -75.98 79.11 -196.37
C LYS A 18 -74.84 78.09 -196.51
N HIS A 19 -74.11 78.13 -197.61
CA HIS A 19 -72.89 77.35 -197.81
C HIS A 19 -71.71 77.89 -196.98
N ASN A 20 -71.65 79.21 -196.78
CA ASN A 20 -70.73 79.88 -195.83
C ASN A 20 -70.84 79.36 -194.38
N PHE A 21 -71.95 78.76 -193.93
CA PHE A 21 -72.06 78.25 -192.55
C PHE A 21 -71.69 76.77 -192.38
N GLN A 22 -72.03 75.91 -193.35
CA GLN A 22 -71.82 74.45 -193.23
C GLN A 22 -70.36 74.03 -193.42
N ILE A 23 -69.62 74.72 -194.30
CA ILE A 23 -68.18 74.50 -194.47
C ILE A 23 -67.41 74.97 -193.22
N LEU A 24 -67.80 76.11 -192.64
CA LEU A 24 -67.20 76.58 -191.38
C LEU A 24 -67.47 75.61 -190.22
N GLN A 25 -68.66 75.00 -190.16
CA GLN A 25 -68.99 74.03 -189.10
C GLN A 25 -68.26 72.68 -189.25
N CYS A 26 -68.04 72.20 -190.47
CA CYS A 26 -67.23 71.00 -190.72
C CYS A 26 -65.73 71.23 -190.43
N SER A 27 -65.23 72.43 -190.70
CA SER A 27 -63.86 72.84 -190.35
C SER A 27 -63.64 72.85 -188.83
N ASP A 28 -64.56 73.43 -188.05
CA ASP A 28 -64.42 73.52 -186.59
C ASP A 28 -64.52 72.14 -185.89
N LEU A 29 -65.37 71.24 -186.41
CA LEU A 29 -65.48 69.86 -185.92
C LEU A 29 -64.22 69.02 -186.20
N SER A 30 -63.59 69.21 -187.36
CA SER A 30 -62.35 68.51 -187.72
C SER A 30 -61.17 68.96 -186.84
N HIS A 31 -61.07 70.25 -186.54
CA HIS A 31 -60.04 70.78 -185.62
C HIS A 31 -60.23 70.27 -184.18
N LYS A 32 -61.46 70.16 -183.68
CA LYS A 32 -61.73 69.58 -182.35
C LYS A 32 -61.37 68.10 -182.28
N LEU A 33 -61.54 67.34 -183.36
CA LEU A 33 -61.16 65.93 -183.41
C LEU A 33 -59.63 65.75 -183.28
N ASP A 34 -58.83 66.54 -184.02
CA ASP A 34 -57.36 66.47 -183.98
C ASP A 34 -56.78 66.84 -182.59
N VAL A 35 -57.39 67.80 -181.90
CA VAL A 35 -56.98 68.17 -180.52
C VAL A 35 -57.26 67.03 -179.52
N THR A 36 -58.35 66.29 -179.71
CA THR A 36 -58.73 65.21 -178.79
C THR A 36 -57.80 64.00 -178.93
N GLU A 37 -57.37 63.69 -180.15
CA GLU A 37 -56.43 62.60 -180.44
C GLU A 37 -55.03 62.86 -179.88
N LYS A 38 -54.53 64.11 -179.96
CA LYS A 38 -53.23 64.48 -179.36
C LYS A 38 -53.20 64.35 -177.84
N ASN A 39 -54.28 64.72 -177.14
CA ASN A 39 -54.34 64.61 -175.67
C ASN A 39 -54.34 63.15 -175.20
N LEU A 40 -55.01 62.23 -175.91
CA LEU A 40 -55.06 60.82 -175.52
C LEU A 40 -53.67 60.16 -175.56
N ASN A 41 -52.85 60.51 -176.57
CA ASN A 41 -51.48 60.00 -176.69
C ASN A 41 -50.55 60.50 -175.57
N GLN A 42 -50.77 61.72 -175.06
CA GLN A 42 -49.95 62.27 -173.97
C GLN A 42 -50.23 61.58 -172.63
N THR A 43 -51.50 61.24 -172.34
CA THR A 43 -51.88 60.52 -171.11
C THR A 43 -51.30 59.10 -171.08
N ARG A 44 -51.23 58.42 -172.24
CA ARG A 44 -50.68 57.06 -172.32
C ARG A 44 -49.18 57.01 -171.98
N LYS A 45 -48.40 58.04 -172.33
CA LYS A 45 -46.97 58.11 -171.97
C LYS A 45 -46.73 58.30 -170.46
N LEU A 46 -47.57 59.09 -169.79
CA LEU A 46 -47.43 59.30 -168.33
C LEU A 46 -47.74 58.04 -167.52
N LEU A 47 -48.71 57.23 -167.96
CA LEU A 47 -49.08 56.00 -167.27
C LEU A 47 -47.93 54.97 -167.26
N ALA A 48 -47.25 54.78 -168.40
CA ALA A 48 -46.12 53.86 -168.50
C ALA A 48 -44.95 54.22 -167.57
N ASN A 49 -44.62 55.51 -167.44
CA ASN A 49 -43.58 55.97 -166.50
C ASN A 49 -43.94 55.70 -165.03
N SER A 50 -45.22 55.78 -164.67
CA SER A 50 -45.64 55.54 -163.29
C SER A 50 -45.59 54.06 -162.89
N GLU A 51 -45.81 53.13 -163.83
CA GLU A 51 -45.69 51.69 -163.58
C GLU A 51 -44.24 51.25 -163.35
N GLU A 52 -43.27 51.88 -164.03
CA GLU A 52 -41.85 51.56 -163.88
C GLU A 52 -41.27 52.03 -162.53
N GLU A 53 -41.69 53.21 -162.04
CA GLU A 53 -41.29 53.72 -160.72
C GLU A 53 -41.86 52.87 -159.56
N LEU A 54 -43.06 52.30 -159.70
CA LEU A 54 -43.64 51.41 -158.69
C LEU A 54 -42.79 50.15 -158.48
N LYS A 55 -42.29 49.56 -159.59
CA LYS A 55 -41.41 48.38 -159.53
C LYS A 55 -40.10 48.67 -158.81
N LYS A 56 -39.47 49.83 -159.08
CA LYS A 56 -38.23 50.22 -158.38
C LYS A 56 -38.43 50.38 -156.87
N CYS A 57 -39.55 50.96 -156.45
CA CYS A 57 -39.87 51.11 -155.03
C CYS A 57 -40.08 49.76 -154.31
N GLN A 58 -40.71 48.78 -154.96
CA GLN A 58 -40.90 47.45 -154.37
C GLN A 58 -39.57 46.73 -154.10
N TYR A 59 -38.62 46.80 -155.04
CA TYR A 59 -37.31 46.19 -154.89
C TYR A 59 -36.50 46.79 -153.72
N ALA A 60 -36.54 48.12 -153.56
CA ALA A 60 -35.88 48.80 -152.45
C ALA A 60 -36.47 48.41 -151.08
N LEU A 61 -37.78 48.10 -151.00
CA LEU A 61 -38.42 47.71 -149.76
C LEU A 61 -38.00 46.30 -149.31
N THR A 62 -37.86 45.36 -150.25
CA THR A 62 -37.41 44.00 -149.95
C THR A 62 -35.96 43.96 -149.48
N GLU A 63 -35.10 44.79 -150.07
CA GLU A 63 -33.68 44.94 -149.66
C GLU A 63 -33.57 45.40 -148.19
N LYS A 64 -34.39 46.38 -147.77
CA LYS A 64 -34.36 46.88 -146.38
C LYS A 64 -34.86 45.86 -145.36
N ASN A 65 -35.84 45.01 -145.71
CA ASN A 65 -36.38 44.00 -144.80
C ASN A 65 -35.36 42.88 -144.49
N PHE A 66 -34.50 42.52 -145.44
CA PHE A 66 -33.43 41.54 -145.22
C PHE A 66 -32.45 42.01 -144.15
N VAL A 67 -31.97 43.26 -144.26
CA VAL A 67 -31.04 43.87 -143.30
C VAL A 67 -31.60 43.86 -141.87
N ILE A 68 -32.89 44.19 -141.70
CA ILE A 68 -33.55 44.22 -140.39
C ILE A 68 -33.58 42.82 -139.76
N SER A 69 -33.77 41.77 -140.56
CA SER A 69 -33.86 40.40 -140.06
C SER A 69 -32.52 39.89 -139.50
N GLU A 70 -31.41 40.22 -140.15
CA GLU A 70 -30.06 39.83 -139.71
C GLU A 70 -29.62 40.62 -138.47
N GLN A 71 -29.94 41.91 -138.39
CA GLN A 71 -29.70 42.69 -137.17
C GLN A 71 -30.45 42.14 -135.95
N ARG A 72 -31.70 41.69 -136.12
CA ARG A 72 -32.49 41.12 -135.03
C ARG A 72 -31.92 39.78 -134.52
N LYS A 73 -31.32 38.96 -135.39
CA LYS A 73 -30.64 37.72 -134.97
C LYS A 73 -29.44 38.01 -134.07
N ALA A 74 -28.62 38.99 -134.44
CA ALA A 74 -27.47 39.41 -133.65
C ALA A 74 -27.86 39.97 -132.28
N GLU A 75 -28.90 40.79 -132.21
CA GLU A 75 -29.42 41.36 -130.96
C GLU A 75 -29.84 40.27 -129.95
N ASN A 76 -30.59 39.26 -130.42
CA ASN A 76 -31.04 38.16 -129.56
C ASN A 76 -29.88 37.33 -129.01
N ALA A 77 -28.84 37.10 -129.83
CA ALA A 77 -27.66 36.35 -129.40
C ALA A 77 -26.85 37.11 -128.34
N LEU A 78 -26.68 38.42 -128.51
CA LEU A 78 -26.02 39.28 -127.53
C LEU A 78 -26.81 39.38 -126.21
N ALA A 79 -28.13 39.48 -126.27
CA ALA A 79 -29.00 39.50 -125.09
C ALA A 79 -28.93 38.20 -124.28
N HIS A 80 -28.90 37.04 -124.96
CA HIS A 80 -28.72 35.76 -124.30
C HIS A 80 -27.36 35.67 -123.58
N GLN A 81 -26.28 36.13 -124.21
CA GLN A 81 -24.96 36.14 -123.61
C GLN A 81 -24.88 37.05 -122.36
N ALA A 82 -25.57 38.19 -122.36
CA ALA A 82 -25.67 39.07 -121.20
C ALA A 82 -26.39 38.40 -120.00
N CYS A 83 -27.43 37.59 -120.25
CA CYS A 83 -28.12 36.82 -119.21
C CYS A 83 -27.23 35.74 -118.58
N VAL A 84 -26.42 35.04 -119.38
CA VAL A 84 -25.47 34.03 -118.89
C VAL A 84 -24.41 34.69 -117.98
N LEU A 85 -23.82 35.80 -118.43
CA LEU A 85 -22.86 36.59 -117.64
C LEU A 85 -23.43 37.05 -116.30
N ARG A 86 -24.71 37.47 -116.25
CA ARG A 86 -25.37 37.85 -114.99
C ARG A 86 -25.51 36.65 -114.05
N SER A 87 -25.91 35.49 -114.56
CA SER A 87 -26.03 34.25 -113.77
C SER A 87 -24.69 33.82 -113.17
N ASP A 88 -23.61 33.92 -113.94
CA ASP A 88 -22.26 33.59 -113.46
C ASP A 88 -21.77 34.59 -112.41
N LEU A 89 -22.10 35.87 -112.55
CA LEU A 89 -21.78 36.90 -111.56
C LEU A 89 -22.54 36.69 -110.24
N GLU A 90 -23.83 36.35 -110.31
CA GLU A 90 -24.66 36.00 -109.14
C GLU A 90 -24.11 34.77 -108.42
N LYS A 91 -23.67 33.75 -109.17
CA LYS A 91 -23.02 32.56 -108.62
C LYS A 91 -21.70 32.91 -107.91
N ALA A 92 -20.85 33.74 -108.52
CA ALA A 92 -19.59 34.18 -107.91
C ALA A 92 -19.81 35.01 -106.62
N LEU A 93 -20.86 35.84 -106.58
CA LEU A 93 -21.27 36.55 -105.37
C LEU A 93 -21.69 35.59 -104.25
N GLN A 94 -22.47 34.56 -104.58
CA GLN A 94 -22.92 33.55 -103.62
C GLN A 94 -21.75 32.72 -103.08
N ASP A 95 -20.80 32.34 -103.95
CA ASP A 95 -19.58 31.62 -103.56
C ASP A 95 -18.70 32.47 -102.62
N ASN A 96 -18.53 33.77 -102.91
CA ASN A 96 -17.83 34.69 -102.02
C ASN A 96 -18.52 34.83 -100.66
N ALA A 97 -19.85 34.95 -100.61
CA ALA A 97 -20.60 35.02 -99.37
C ALA A 97 -20.44 33.73 -98.53
N SER A 98 -20.46 32.56 -99.17
CA SER A 98 -20.18 31.26 -98.54
C SER A 98 -18.76 31.18 -97.97
N LEU A 99 -17.77 31.71 -98.69
CA LEU A 99 -16.38 31.75 -98.24
C LEU A 99 -16.20 32.65 -97.02
N PHE A 100 -16.75 33.87 -97.03
CA PHE A 100 -16.73 34.76 -95.85
C PHE A 100 -17.44 34.15 -94.64
N SER A 101 -18.55 33.42 -94.84
CA SER A 101 -19.23 32.69 -93.77
C SER A 101 -18.41 31.52 -93.22
N LYS A 102 -17.58 30.88 -94.03
CA LYS A 102 -16.64 29.84 -93.58
C LYS A 102 -15.48 30.44 -92.79
N ILE A 103 -14.87 31.53 -93.28
CA ILE A 103 -13.81 32.27 -92.58
C ILE A 103 -14.33 32.76 -91.21
N GLY A 104 -15.50 33.41 -91.18
CA GLY A 104 -16.09 33.88 -89.91
C GLY A 104 -16.44 32.75 -88.93
N ARG A 105 -16.74 31.54 -89.41
CA ARG A 105 -16.92 30.36 -88.56
C ARG A 105 -15.59 29.82 -88.03
N GLU A 106 -14.54 29.84 -88.86
CA GLU A 106 -13.19 29.44 -88.48
C GLU A 106 -12.61 30.39 -87.42
N ASP A 107 -12.68 31.70 -87.64
CA ASP A 107 -12.24 32.72 -86.68
C ASP A 107 -12.96 32.57 -85.33
N LYS A 108 -14.28 32.34 -85.37
CA LYS A 108 -15.08 32.09 -84.16
C LYS A 108 -14.63 30.81 -83.46
N LEU A 109 -14.43 29.71 -84.18
CA LEU A 109 -14.03 28.43 -83.61
C LEU A 109 -12.61 28.51 -83.02
N ASN A 110 -11.70 29.25 -83.66
CA ASN A 110 -10.35 29.46 -83.16
C ASN A 110 -10.35 30.33 -81.88
N ALA A 111 -11.19 31.37 -81.83
CA ALA A 111 -11.42 32.16 -80.61
C ALA A 111 -12.05 31.33 -79.47
N ASP A 112 -13.08 30.54 -79.76
CA ASP A 112 -13.73 29.65 -78.80
C ASP A 112 -12.73 28.60 -78.26
N ASN A 113 -11.90 28.01 -79.12
CA ASN A 113 -10.84 27.08 -78.69
C ASN A 113 -9.78 27.76 -77.81
N ARG A 114 -9.34 28.99 -78.15
CA ARG A 114 -8.44 29.77 -77.28
C ARG A 114 -9.05 30.05 -75.92
N LEU A 115 -10.34 30.37 -75.86
CA LEU A 115 -11.05 30.59 -74.59
C LEU A 115 -11.07 29.30 -73.74
N VAL A 116 -11.35 28.15 -74.35
CA VAL A 116 -11.32 26.86 -73.63
C VAL A 116 -9.92 26.56 -73.08
N VAL A 117 -8.87 26.79 -73.86
CA VAL A 117 -7.48 26.58 -73.42
C VAL A 117 -7.09 27.55 -72.30
N SER A 118 -7.44 28.83 -72.42
CA SER A 118 -7.18 29.82 -71.38
C SER A 118 -7.92 29.48 -70.07
N ASN A 119 -9.21 29.12 -70.17
CA ASN A 119 -9.99 28.72 -69.01
C ASN A 119 -9.41 27.48 -68.34
N PHE A 120 -8.96 26.48 -69.12
CA PHE A 120 -8.31 25.30 -68.57
C PHE A 120 -6.96 25.62 -67.92
N GLN A 121 -6.19 26.55 -68.49
CA GLN A 121 -4.94 27.01 -67.88
C GLN A 121 -5.20 27.66 -66.51
N ASP A 122 -6.20 28.53 -66.42
CA ASP A 122 -6.58 29.20 -65.17
C ASP A 122 -7.10 28.19 -64.14
N GLU A 123 -7.95 27.24 -64.56
CA GLU A 123 -8.46 26.18 -63.70
C GLU A 123 -7.34 25.27 -63.19
N LEU A 124 -6.37 24.90 -64.05
CA LEU A 124 -5.22 24.10 -63.66
C LEU A 124 -4.33 24.86 -62.66
N ALA A 125 -4.07 26.14 -62.88
CA ALA A 125 -3.31 26.97 -61.94
C ALA A 125 -4.01 27.09 -60.58
N GLN A 126 -5.34 27.26 -60.60
CA GLN A 126 -6.15 27.30 -59.38
C GLN A 126 -6.12 25.96 -58.64
N GLN A 127 -6.27 24.83 -59.35
CA GLN A 127 -6.21 23.49 -58.73
C GLN A 127 -4.83 23.19 -58.13
N ILE A 128 -3.74 23.53 -58.83
CA ILE A 128 -2.36 23.41 -58.29
C ILE A 128 -2.21 24.29 -57.05
N GLY A 129 -2.68 25.53 -57.08
CA GLY A 129 -2.65 26.43 -55.93
C GLY A 129 -3.44 25.89 -54.73
N SER A 130 -4.65 25.37 -54.96
CA SER A 130 -5.47 24.73 -53.92
C SER A 130 -4.79 23.48 -53.34
N LEU A 131 -4.15 22.66 -54.17
CA LEU A 131 -3.41 21.47 -53.72
C LEU A 131 -2.19 21.86 -52.87
N CYS A 132 -1.41 22.85 -53.30
CA CYS A 132 -0.29 23.39 -52.52
C CYS A 132 -0.76 23.91 -51.16
N ASN A 133 -1.86 24.67 -51.11
CA ASN A 133 -2.40 25.16 -49.85
C ASN A 133 -2.87 24.01 -48.94
N LEU A 134 -3.55 23.00 -49.48
CA LEU A 134 -3.99 21.83 -48.71
C LEU A 134 -2.80 21.07 -48.10
N VAL A 135 -1.75 20.84 -48.89
CA VAL A 135 -0.52 20.18 -48.44
C VAL A 135 0.20 21.03 -47.39
N GLU A 136 0.26 22.35 -47.57
CA GLU A 136 0.88 23.27 -46.60
C GLU A 136 0.12 23.32 -45.26
N THR A 137 -1.22 23.34 -45.30
CA THR A 137 -2.06 23.23 -44.10
C THR A 137 -1.84 21.89 -43.40
N SER A 138 -1.87 20.77 -44.14
CA SER A 138 -1.65 19.44 -43.57
C SER A 138 -0.23 19.29 -42.97
N LEU A 139 0.80 19.83 -43.63
CA LEU A 139 2.17 19.88 -43.11
C LEU A 139 2.27 20.70 -41.82
N SER A 140 1.56 21.82 -41.75
CA SER A 140 1.53 22.68 -40.57
C SER A 140 0.86 21.98 -39.39
N GLU A 141 -0.28 21.31 -39.63
CA GLU A 141 -0.98 20.48 -38.63
C GLU A 141 -0.09 19.34 -38.15
N GLN A 142 0.55 18.58 -39.05
CA GLN A 142 1.48 17.50 -38.67
C GLN A 142 2.67 18.03 -37.85
N LYS A 143 3.22 19.19 -38.19
CA LYS A 143 4.31 19.81 -37.43
C LYS A 143 3.85 20.20 -36.02
N GLU A 144 2.65 20.74 -35.86
CA GLU A 144 2.09 21.06 -34.55
C GLU A 144 1.85 19.80 -33.70
N HIS A 145 1.38 18.72 -34.32
CA HIS A 145 1.27 17.42 -33.65
C HIS A 145 2.63 16.90 -33.17
N LEU A 146 3.69 16.98 -33.99
CA LEU A 146 5.03 16.59 -33.60
C LEU A 146 5.58 17.41 -32.42
N LEU A 147 5.40 18.73 -32.47
CA LEU A 147 5.78 19.63 -31.35
C LEU A 147 5.02 19.29 -30.07
N SER A 148 3.75 18.90 -30.18
CA SER A 148 2.95 18.47 -29.04
C SER A 148 3.47 17.16 -28.43
N VAL A 149 3.88 16.19 -29.25
CA VAL A 149 4.52 14.94 -28.80
C VAL A 149 5.86 15.21 -28.13
N GLU A 150 6.67 16.10 -28.70
CA GLU A 150 7.95 16.52 -28.10
C GLU A 150 7.73 17.18 -26.73
N LYS A 151 6.79 18.11 -26.63
CA LYS A 151 6.45 18.79 -25.37
C LYS A 151 5.94 17.79 -24.32
N LEU A 152 5.09 16.84 -24.71
CA LEU A 152 4.60 15.80 -23.82
C LEU A 152 5.74 14.92 -23.31
N SER A 153 6.67 14.54 -24.19
CA SER A 153 7.86 13.73 -23.85
C SER A 153 8.75 14.43 -22.82
N HIS A 154 9.02 15.73 -22.99
CA HIS A 154 9.78 16.53 -22.03
C HIS A 154 9.05 16.70 -20.70
N SER A 155 7.75 17.02 -20.73
CA SER A 155 6.91 17.15 -19.52
C SER A 155 6.91 15.85 -18.71
N PHE A 156 6.73 14.72 -19.40
CA PHE A 156 6.73 13.40 -18.80
C PHE A 156 8.09 13.03 -18.20
N THR A 157 9.19 13.39 -18.88
CA THR A 157 10.55 13.22 -18.33
C THR A 157 10.70 13.97 -17.00
N GLY A 158 10.31 15.24 -16.94
CA GLY A 158 10.41 16.03 -15.70
C GLY A 158 9.53 15.48 -14.56
N ILE A 159 8.32 15.01 -14.87
CA ILE A 159 7.44 14.35 -13.88
C ILE A 159 8.07 13.04 -13.39
N HIS A 160 8.62 12.25 -14.32
CA HIS A 160 9.24 10.96 -13.99
C HIS A 160 10.51 11.14 -13.14
N GLU A 161 11.41 12.04 -13.51
CA GLU A 161 12.63 12.34 -12.73
C GLU A 161 12.28 12.78 -11.30
N LYS A 162 11.29 13.65 -11.15
CA LYS A 162 10.80 14.06 -9.83
C LYS A 162 10.25 12.86 -9.04
N ALA A 163 9.43 12.03 -9.68
CA ALA A 163 8.87 10.84 -9.03
C ALA A 163 9.96 9.84 -8.59
N VAL A 164 11.01 9.66 -9.39
CA VAL A 164 12.16 8.81 -9.06
C VAL A 164 12.88 9.34 -7.82
N VAL A 165 13.17 10.65 -7.77
CA VAL A 165 13.78 11.28 -6.59
C VAL A 165 12.90 11.11 -5.34
N ASP A 166 11.60 11.42 -5.46
CA ASP A 166 10.63 11.29 -4.35
C ASP A 166 10.55 9.84 -3.84
N VAL A 167 10.56 8.83 -4.73
CA VAL A 167 10.55 7.41 -4.35
C VAL A 167 11.83 7.02 -3.64
N LYS A 168 13.00 7.44 -4.15
CA LYS A 168 14.29 7.16 -3.51
C LYS A 168 14.36 7.76 -2.11
N GLU A 169 13.96 9.02 -1.95
CA GLU A 169 13.92 9.69 -0.65
C GLU A 169 12.99 8.97 0.34
N LYS A 170 11.83 8.51 -0.13
CA LYS A 170 10.90 7.71 0.69
C LYS A 170 11.51 6.37 1.10
N ILE A 171 12.21 5.67 0.21
CA ILE A 171 12.89 4.41 0.53
C ILE A 171 13.98 4.64 1.59
N THR A 172 14.79 5.68 1.44
CA THR A 172 15.84 6.00 2.42
C THR A 172 15.26 6.42 3.78
N THR A 173 14.18 7.18 3.77
CA THR A 173 13.47 7.60 5.00
C THR A 173 12.82 6.41 5.69
N LEU A 174 12.20 5.50 4.94
CA LEU A 174 11.61 4.28 5.46
C LEU A 174 12.67 3.36 6.09
N ARG A 175 13.84 3.21 5.43
CA ARG A 175 15.00 2.51 5.99
C ARG A 175 15.40 3.09 7.34
N ALA A 176 15.60 4.41 7.41
CA ALA A 176 16.00 5.09 8.65
C ALA A 176 14.96 4.92 9.77
N LEU A 177 13.66 5.07 9.46
CA LEU A 177 12.57 4.86 10.41
C LEU A 177 12.54 3.42 10.94
N TYR A 178 12.71 2.44 10.06
CA TYR A 178 12.74 1.03 10.46
C TYR A 178 13.90 0.73 11.41
N LEU A 179 15.11 1.20 11.07
CA LEU A 179 16.30 1.04 11.93
C LEU A 179 16.08 1.68 13.31
N SER A 180 15.54 2.91 13.33
CA SER A 180 15.24 3.62 14.58
C SER A 180 14.20 2.88 15.44
N HIS A 181 13.16 2.31 14.82
CA HIS A 181 12.15 1.54 15.55
C HIS A 181 12.73 0.27 16.17
N ILE A 182 13.57 -0.48 15.45
CA ILE A 182 14.20 -1.68 16.03
C ILE A 182 15.20 -1.29 17.13
N GLU A 183 15.95 -0.20 16.97
CA GLU A 183 16.81 0.32 18.02
C GLU A 183 16.02 0.69 19.29
N ALA A 184 14.84 1.32 19.13
CA ALA A 184 13.95 1.60 20.24
C ALA A 184 13.50 0.32 20.97
N VAL A 185 13.19 -0.76 20.25
CA VAL A 185 12.86 -2.07 20.84
C VAL A 185 14.05 -2.62 21.64
N GLN A 186 15.27 -2.58 21.09
CA GLN A 186 16.48 -3.00 21.82
C GLN A 186 16.66 -2.20 23.12
N ASN A 187 16.44 -0.88 23.07
CA ASN A 187 16.60 -0.02 24.24
C ASN A 187 15.59 -0.36 25.34
N VAL A 188 14.35 -0.72 24.98
CA VAL A 188 13.35 -1.23 25.93
C VAL A 188 13.81 -2.55 26.56
N VAL A 189 14.36 -3.48 25.78
CA VAL A 189 14.89 -4.76 26.28
C VAL A 189 16.05 -4.53 27.25
N ARG A 190 16.98 -3.63 26.93
CA ARG A 190 18.09 -3.25 27.81
C ARG A 190 17.62 -2.59 29.10
N LEU A 191 16.60 -1.74 29.01
CA LEU A 191 15.99 -1.11 30.19
C LEU A 191 15.33 -2.17 31.09
N HIS A 192 14.60 -3.13 30.50
CA HIS A 192 14.00 -4.24 31.24
C HIS A 192 15.07 -5.11 31.90
N LYS A 193 16.15 -5.45 31.19
CA LYS A 193 17.32 -6.17 31.74
C LYS A 193 17.91 -5.44 32.94
N ALA A 194 18.22 -4.15 32.81
CA ALA A 194 18.79 -3.35 33.88
C ALA A 194 17.86 -3.27 35.10
N GLY A 195 16.56 -3.01 34.88
CA GLY A 195 15.56 -2.94 35.94
C GLY A 195 15.33 -4.28 36.64
N SER A 196 15.24 -5.37 35.87
CA SER A 196 15.08 -6.72 36.39
C SER A 196 16.30 -7.16 37.21
N ASN A 197 17.51 -6.95 36.70
CA ASN A 197 18.75 -7.28 37.41
C ASN A 197 18.88 -6.48 38.71
N ALA A 198 18.59 -5.17 38.69
CA ALA A 198 18.59 -4.36 39.91
C ALA A 198 17.59 -4.87 40.96
N GLY A 199 16.39 -5.27 40.53
CA GLY A 199 15.40 -5.89 41.42
C GLY A 199 15.84 -7.22 41.99
N LEU A 200 16.47 -8.07 41.17
CA LEU A 200 17.03 -9.37 41.61
C LEU A 200 18.19 -9.20 42.60
N GLU A 201 19.07 -8.24 42.36
CA GLU A 201 20.15 -7.87 43.29
C GLU A 201 19.60 -7.37 44.63
N GLN A 202 18.53 -6.56 44.60
CA GLN A 202 17.86 -6.11 45.82
C GLN A 202 17.26 -7.27 46.62
N ILE A 203 16.62 -8.24 45.95
CA ILE A 203 16.11 -9.46 46.59
C ILE A 203 17.26 -10.26 47.22
N SER A 204 18.38 -10.43 46.50
CA SER A 204 19.56 -11.11 47.02
C SER A 204 20.13 -10.41 48.26
N PHE A 205 20.22 -9.08 48.22
CA PHE A 205 20.68 -8.27 49.36
C PHE A 205 19.75 -8.41 50.57
N LEU A 206 18.43 -8.31 50.37
CA LEU A 206 17.45 -8.47 51.44
C LEU A 206 17.47 -9.88 52.04
N ALA A 207 17.65 -10.92 51.22
CA ALA A 207 17.79 -12.29 51.71
C ALA A 207 19.03 -12.47 52.60
N ALA A 208 20.18 -11.93 52.17
CA ALA A 208 21.41 -11.95 52.96
C ALA A 208 21.28 -11.12 54.24
N SER A 209 20.71 -9.92 54.15
CA SER A 209 20.44 -9.05 55.29
C SER A 209 19.54 -9.73 56.32
N ASN A 210 18.46 -10.37 55.89
CA ASN A 210 17.55 -11.07 56.79
C ASN A 210 18.23 -12.25 57.48
N ALA A 211 19.02 -13.05 56.75
CA ALA A 211 19.78 -14.15 57.34
C ALA A 211 20.77 -13.64 58.39
N HIS A 212 21.45 -12.54 58.10
CA HIS A 212 22.38 -11.91 59.03
C HIS A 212 21.69 -11.36 60.29
N SER A 213 20.55 -10.68 60.15
CA SER A 213 19.78 -10.20 61.30
C SER A 213 19.25 -11.33 62.18
N ILE A 214 18.86 -12.47 61.58
CA ILE A 214 18.47 -13.67 62.32
C ILE A 214 19.68 -14.26 63.07
N GLU A 215 20.84 -14.34 62.42
CA GLU A 215 22.08 -14.81 63.03
C GLU A 215 22.50 -13.94 64.23
N GLU A 216 22.47 -12.60 64.09
CA GLU A 216 22.76 -11.67 65.19
C GLU A 216 21.80 -11.85 66.37
N LEU A 217 20.48 -11.95 66.10
CA LEU A 217 19.47 -12.17 67.12
C LEU A 217 19.70 -13.50 67.84
N LEU A 218 19.94 -14.57 67.10
CA LEU A 218 20.23 -15.89 67.66
C LEU A 218 21.53 -15.91 68.47
N ALA A 219 22.57 -15.19 68.03
CA ALA A 219 23.82 -15.07 68.77
C ALA A 219 23.64 -14.32 70.10
N SER A 220 22.82 -13.27 70.12
CA SER A 220 22.45 -12.54 71.34
C SER A 220 21.70 -13.45 72.32
N GLU A 221 20.65 -14.13 71.84
CA GLU A 221 19.85 -15.06 72.65
C GLU A 221 20.67 -16.26 73.13
N ALA A 222 21.62 -16.76 72.33
CA ALA A 222 22.52 -17.83 72.72
C ALA A 222 23.45 -17.41 73.88
N CYS A 223 23.91 -16.16 73.89
CA CYS A 223 24.70 -15.61 75.00
C CYS A 223 23.86 -15.53 76.29
N GLU A 224 22.63 -15.02 76.21
CA GLU A 224 21.74 -14.91 77.36
C GLU A 224 21.33 -16.29 77.90
N ALA A 225 20.94 -17.21 77.01
CA ALA A 225 20.65 -18.59 77.36
C ALA A 225 21.85 -19.27 78.04
N ALA A 226 23.07 -19.09 77.51
CA ALA A 226 24.28 -19.63 78.14
C ALA A 226 24.49 -19.08 79.56
N SER A 227 24.25 -17.79 79.79
CA SER A 227 24.29 -17.20 81.14
C SER A 227 23.29 -17.87 82.08
N ILE A 228 22.03 -17.99 81.65
CA ILE A 228 20.95 -18.60 82.46
C ILE A 228 21.28 -20.07 82.80
N PHE A 229 21.77 -20.84 81.83
CA PHE A 229 22.14 -22.24 82.06
C PHE A 229 23.37 -22.38 82.97
N ASN A 230 24.37 -21.50 82.84
CA ASN A 230 25.52 -21.46 83.76
C ASN A 230 25.08 -21.14 85.19
N ASP A 231 24.19 -20.16 85.38
CA ASP A 231 23.64 -19.80 86.68
C ASP A 231 22.81 -20.93 87.29
N LEU A 232 21.99 -21.60 86.48
CA LEU A 232 21.22 -22.78 86.90
C LEU A 232 22.14 -23.93 87.31
N GLN A 233 23.19 -24.21 86.52
CA GLN A 233 24.15 -25.26 86.83
C GLN A 233 24.94 -24.95 88.11
N SER A 234 25.35 -23.70 88.30
CA SER A 234 26.00 -23.22 89.52
C SER A 234 25.09 -23.39 90.74
N THR A 235 23.82 -22.99 90.63
CA THR A 235 22.82 -23.12 91.71
C THR A 235 22.53 -24.57 92.06
N LEU A 236 22.34 -25.44 91.06
CA LEU A 236 22.14 -26.88 91.27
C LEU A 236 23.36 -27.53 91.93
N SER A 237 24.56 -27.13 91.53
CA SER A 237 25.81 -27.61 92.13
C SER A 237 25.94 -27.16 93.60
N SER A 238 25.57 -25.90 93.89
CA SER A 238 25.53 -25.37 95.25
C SER A 238 24.52 -26.14 96.12
N HIS A 239 23.29 -26.32 95.63
CA HIS A 239 22.26 -27.10 96.32
C HIS A 239 22.70 -28.56 96.57
N GLN A 240 23.39 -29.18 95.62
CA GLN A 240 23.94 -30.52 95.81
C GLN A 240 24.98 -30.53 96.95
N GLY A 241 25.87 -29.54 96.98
CA GLY A 241 26.85 -29.37 98.05
C GLY A 241 26.22 -29.14 99.43
N GLU A 242 25.26 -28.22 99.52
CA GLU A 242 24.51 -27.93 100.76
C GLU A 242 23.74 -29.15 101.25
N MET A 243 23.06 -29.88 100.35
CA MET A 243 22.33 -31.11 100.70
C MET A 243 23.26 -32.20 101.25
N ALA A 244 24.46 -32.33 100.68
CA ALA A 244 25.46 -33.27 101.16
C ALA A 244 26.00 -32.90 102.54
N VAL A 245 26.20 -31.60 102.81
CA VAL A 245 26.59 -31.09 104.13
C VAL A 245 25.45 -31.32 105.14
N PHE A 246 24.22 -30.94 104.80
CA PHE A 246 23.04 -31.12 105.65
C PHE A 246 22.82 -32.59 106.04
N ALA A 247 22.94 -33.52 105.09
CA ALA A 247 22.82 -34.95 105.37
C ALA A 247 23.96 -35.47 106.25
N ARG A 248 25.18 -34.94 106.09
CA ARG A 248 26.31 -35.29 106.97
C ARG A 248 26.07 -34.80 108.40
N GLU A 249 25.61 -33.57 108.57
CA GLU A 249 25.27 -33.00 109.88
C GLU A 249 24.14 -33.77 110.57
N LEU A 250 23.08 -34.13 109.84
CA LEU A 250 21.98 -34.95 110.39
C LEU A 250 22.49 -36.33 110.87
N ARG A 251 23.28 -37.03 110.05
CA ARG A 251 23.90 -38.30 110.45
C ARG A 251 24.77 -38.14 111.70
N GLN A 252 25.58 -37.07 111.75
CA GLN A 252 26.39 -36.79 112.93
C GLN A 252 25.54 -36.53 114.17
N ARG A 253 24.46 -35.74 114.08
CA ARG A 253 23.55 -35.48 115.21
C ARG A 253 22.88 -36.76 115.72
N PHE A 254 22.44 -37.66 114.83
CA PHE A 254 21.88 -38.94 115.25
C PHE A 254 22.93 -39.83 115.91
N ASN A 255 24.16 -39.90 115.37
CA ASN A 255 25.26 -40.63 116.01
C ASN A 255 25.57 -40.09 117.42
N VAL A 256 25.66 -38.77 117.57
CA VAL A 256 25.84 -38.14 118.89
C VAL A 256 24.69 -38.48 119.83
N SER A 257 23.44 -38.51 119.36
CA SER A 257 22.28 -38.91 120.17
C SER A 257 22.36 -40.38 120.62
N VAL A 258 22.83 -41.28 119.76
CA VAL A 258 23.06 -42.69 120.10
C VAL A 258 24.17 -42.79 121.15
N GLU A 259 25.31 -42.11 120.94
CA GLU A 259 26.42 -42.07 121.90
C GLU A 259 25.98 -41.52 123.27
N GLN A 260 25.25 -40.40 123.31
CA GLN A 260 24.72 -39.83 124.54
C GLN A 260 23.74 -40.78 125.25
N THR A 261 22.85 -41.43 124.49
CA THR A 261 21.92 -42.41 125.06
C THR A 261 22.68 -43.59 125.66
N ARG A 262 23.74 -44.06 124.98
CA ARG A 262 24.62 -45.12 125.45
C ARG A 262 25.38 -44.72 126.71
N ASP A 263 25.97 -43.52 126.75
CA ASP A 263 26.70 -42.99 127.90
C ASP A 263 25.78 -42.83 129.13
N ILE A 264 24.58 -42.27 128.95
CA ILE A 264 23.57 -42.19 130.01
C ILE A 264 23.19 -43.60 130.44
N SER A 265 23.08 -44.55 129.50
CA SER A 265 22.72 -45.93 129.81
C SER A 265 23.77 -46.64 130.64
N ASP A 266 25.04 -46.52 130.26
CA ASP A 266 26.19 -47.04 131.00
C ASP A 266 26.25 -46.42 132.41
N PHE A 267 26.04 -45.11 132.52
CA PHE A 267 25.98 -44.41 133.82
C PHE A 267 24.82 -44.90 134.69
N SER A 268 23.60 -44.95 134.16
CA SER A 268 22.40 -45.38 134.89
C SER A 268 22.49 -46.84 135.31
N GLN A 269 23.01 -47.71 134.46
CA GLN A 269 23.27 -49.12 134.81
C GLN A 269 24.33 -49.23 135.92
N GLY A 270 25.42 -48.45 135.84
CA GLY A 270 26.44 -48.39 136.88
C GLY A 270 25.91 -47.87 138.22
N PHE A 271 25.05 -46.85 138.20
CA PHE A 271 24.41 -46.30 139.39
C PHE A 271 23.47 -47.33 140.05
N LEU A 272 22.60 -47.97 139.27
CA LEU A 272 21.68 -49.01 139.76
C LEU A 272 22.45 -50.23 140.31
N GLN A 273 23.54 -50.62 139.67
CA GLN A 273 24.41 -51.69 140.16
C GLN A 273 25.02 -51.35 141.52
N LYS A 274 25.52 -50.11 141.68
CA LYS A 274 26.07 -49.64 142.96
C LYS A 274 25.01 -49.58 144.07
N LEU A 275 23.79 -49.18 143.74
CA LEU A 275 22.66 -49.15 144.69
C LEU A 275 22.30 -50.55 145.19
N LEU A 276 22.35 -51.55 144.29
CA LEU A 276 22.17 -52.96 144.63
C LEU A 276 23.28 -53.48 145.56
N GLU A 277 24.53 -53.12 145.29
CA GLU A 277 25.68 -53.47 146.14
C GLU A 277 25.59 -52.83 147.54
N GLU A 278 25.18 -51.56 147.62
CA GLU A 278 24.93 -50.87 148.88
C GLU A 278 23.79 -51.52 149.68
N SER A 279 22.71 -51.94 148.99
CA SER A 279 21.61 -52.70 149.60
C SER A 279 22.10 -54.02 150.20
N LYS A 280 22.93 -54.78 149.49
CA LYS A 280 23.57 -56.00 150.01
C LYS A 280 24.53 -55.74 151.17
N ARG A 281 25.24 -54.61 151.16
CA ARG A 281 26.10 -54.23 152.28
C ARG A 281 25.29 -53.90 153.53
N LEU A 282 24.14 -53.23 153.38
CA LEU A 282 23.21 -52.95 154.47
C LEU A 282 22.61 -54.24 155.05
N GLU A 283 22.23 -55.19 154.20
CA GLU A 283 21.79 -56.54 154.59
C GLU A 283 22.84 -57.25 155.45
N ASN A 284 24.09 -57.30 154.97
CA ASN A 284 25.19 -57.92 155.71
C ASN A 284 25.47 -57.22 157.05
N TYR A 285 25.36 -55.90 157.12
CA TYR A 285 25.50 -55.14 158.36
C TYR A 285 24.35 -55.44 159.33
N ALA A 286 23.11 -55.54 158.85
CA ALA A 286 21.95 -55.90 159.67
C ALA A 286 22.12 -57.29 160.30
N VAL A 287 22.63 -58.27 159.55
CA VAL A 287 22.95 -59.61 160.06
C VAL A 287 24.05 -59.56 161.14
N GLN A 288 25.13 -58.81 160.92
CA GLN A 288 26.20 -58.66 161.92
C GLN A 288 25.74 -57.95 163.20
N ALA A 289 24.93 -56.89 163.07
CA ALA A 289 24.40 -56.15 164.20
C ALA A 289 23.48 -57.04 165.07
N ASP A 290 22.60 -57.83 164.43
CA ASP A 290 21.76 -58.81 165.12
C ASP A 290 22.60 -59.84 165.91
N GLU A 291 23.64 -60.41 165.30
CA GLU A 291 24.55 -61.33 165.99
C GLU A 291 25.24 -60.69 167.21
N ILE A 292 25.67 -59.43 167.11
CA ILE A 292 26.31 -58.70 168.21
C ILE A 292 25.32 -58.43 169.35
N HIS A 293 24.09 -58.00 169.02
CA HIS A 293 23.05 -57.72 170.02
C HIS A 293 22.64 -58.99 170.76
N VAL A 294 22.45 -60.11 170.05
CA VAL A 294 22.12 -61.41 170.67
C VAL A 294 23.25 -61.90 171.59
N ARG A 295 24.52 -61.72 171.18
CA ARG A 295 25.69 -62.13 171.97
C ARG A 295 25.87 -61.30 173.24
N SER A 296 25.74 -59.97 173.14
CA SER A 296 25.85 -59.05 174.28
C SER A 296 24.76 -59.30 175.34
N ILE A 297 23.53 -59.60 174.92
CA ILE A 297 22.44 -59.99 175.83
C ILE A 297 22.76 -61.31 176.56
N ALA A 298 23.33 -62.29 175.86
CA ALA A 298 23.72 -63.58 176.45
C ALA A 298 24.89 -63.46 177.44
N GLU A 299 25.89 -62.61 177.15
CA GLU A 299 27.04 -62.36 178.04
C GLU A 299 26.63 -61.61 179.32
N PHE A 300 25.71 -60.65 179.23
CA PHE A 300 25.16 -59.94 180.39
C PHE A 300 24.43 -60.89 181.36
N GLN A 301 23.66 -61.85 180.82
CA GLN A 301 22.95 -62.85 181.62
C GLN A 301 23.92 -63.73 182.43
N LYS A 302 25.03 -64.13 181.81
CA LYS A 302 26.04 -65.00 182.45
C LYS A 302 26.83 -64.30 183.57
N ALA A 303 27.21 -63.04 183.37
CA ALA A 303 27.97 -62.26 184.36
C ALA A 303 27.17 -61.99 185.65
N TYR A 304 25.84 -61.86 185.57
CA TYR A 304 25.00 -61.61 186.73
C TYR A 304 24.76 -62.87 187.60
N GLU A 305 24.65 -64.05 186.97
CA GLU A 305 24.48 -65.33 187.69
C GLU A 305 25.73 -65.73 188.50
N GLU A 306 26.93 -65.36 188.04
CA GLU A 306 28.20 -65.69 188.72
C GLU A 306 28.49 -64.79 189.95
N GLN A 307 28.07 -63.52 189.95
CA GLN A 307 28.23 -62.62 191.09
C GLN A 307 27.29 -63.00 192.28
N SER A 308 26.08 -63.48 191.97
CA SER A 308 25.05 -63.85 192.96
C SER A 308 25.43 -65.02 193.87
N LYS A 309 26.40 -65.86 193.48
CA LYS A 309 26.83 -67.03 194.27
C LYS A 309 27.95 -66.73 195.27
N SER A 310 28.64 -65.60 195.16
CA SER A 310 29.86 -65.32 195.94
C SER A 310 29.65 -64.54 197.25
N GLU A 311 28.47 -63.92 197.46
CA GLU A 311 28.17 -63.11 198.66
C GLU A 311 27.39 -63.86 199.75
N ALA A 312 27.06 -65.15 199.55
CA ALA A 312 26.27 -65.94 200.50
C ALA A 312 27.09 -66.63 201.63
N ASP A 313 28.42 -66.75 201.51
CA ASP A 313 29.22 -67.67 202.35
C ASP A 313 30.12 -67.02 203.42
N LYS A 314 30.00 -65.72 203.72
CA LYS A 314 30.86 -65.02 204.72
C LYS A 314 30.13 -64.30 205.86
N LEU A 315 28.95 -64.78 206.28
CA LEU A 315 28.10 -64.18 207.33
C LEU A 315 27.48 -65.18 208.33
N ILE A 316 28.02 -66.39 208.52
CA ILE A 316 27.45 -67.44 209.42
C ILE A 316 28.20 -67.57 210.77
N ALA A 317 28.91 -66.54 211.24
CA ALA A 317 29.57 -66.60 212.56
C ALA A 317 29.14 -65.54 213.58
N ASP A 318 28.22 -64.63 213.28
CA ASP A 318 27.41 -63.96 214.31
C ASP A 318 26.16 -63.33 213.67
N VAL A 319 25.15 -64.18 213.51
CA VAL A 319 23.72 -63.81 213.46
C VAL A 319 23.45 -63.16 214.83
N THR A 320 22.76 -62.03 214.98
CA THR A 320 21.30 -62.06 215.08
C THR A 320 20.75 -60.64 215.27
N SER A 321 20.48 -59.96 214.16
CA SER A 321 19.15 -59.44 213.83
C SER A 321 19.25 -58.57 212.58
N LEU A 322 18.27 -58.70 211.67
CA LEU A 322 17.98 -57.78 210.56
C LEU A 322 18.48 -58.09 209.13
N VAL A 323 18.59 -59.37 208.71
CA VAL A 323 18.76 -59.75 207.28
C VAL A 323 17.82 -60.89 206.84
N THR A 324 16.53 -60.61 206.67
CA THR A 324 15.62 -61.56 205.98
C THR A 324 14.70 -60.91 204.94
N TYR A 325 14.61 -59.57 204.85
CA TYR A 325 13.66 -58.91 203.93
C TYR A 325 14.29 -58.26 202.67
N HIS A 326 15.60 -57.96 202.66
CA HIS A 326 16.19 -57.17 201.57
C HIS A 326 16.67 -58.01 200.36
N ILE A 327 17.09 -59.26 200.55
CA ILE A 327 17.75 -60.06 199.48
C ILE A 327 16.75 -60.63 198.45
N GLN A 328 15.49 -60.84 198.81
CA GLN A 328 14.48 -61.35 197.86
C GLN A 328 13.95 -60.30 196.86
N ARG A 329 14.16 -59.00 197.09
CA ARG A 329 13.58 -57.93 196.25
C ARG A 329 14.40 -57.58 194.99
N GLN A 330 15.70 -57.91 194.94
CA GLN A 330 16.56 -57.54 193.78
C GLN A 330 16.50 -58.53 192.61
N LYS A 331 16.19 -59.81 192.81
CA LYS A 331 16.23 -60.84 191.74
C LYS A 331 15.11 -60.73 190.68
N LYS A 332 13.94 -60.18 191.04
CA LYS A 332 12.76 -60.15 190.14
C LYS A 332 12.72 -58.94 189.17
N LEU A 333 13.56 -57.92 189.37
CA LEU A 333 13.53 -56.70 188.55
C LEU A 333 14.38 -56.82 187.26
N VAL A 334 15.31 -57.78 187.18
CA VAL A 334 16.25 -57.92 186.06
C VAL A 334 15.74 -58.86 184.95
N ASP A 335 14.99 -59.91 185.29
CA ASP A 335 14.49 -60.89 184.29
C ASP A 335 13.46 -60.31 183.31
N THR A 336 12.56 -59.41 183.74
CA THR A 336 11.52 -58.84 182.86
C THR A 336 12.12 -57.89 181.82
N ARG A 337 13.20 -57.17 182.14
CA ARG A 337 13.85 -56.22 181.22
C ARG A 337 14.65 -56.90 180.10
N LEU A 338 15.03 -58.16 180.25
CA LEU A 338 15.86 -58.88 179.27
C LEU A 338 15.03 -59.44 178.09
N VAL A 339 13.76 -59.79 178.33
CA VAL A 339 12.87 -60.34 177.29
C VAL A 339 12.45 -59.27 176.30
N ASP A 340 12.03 -58.09 176.78
CA ASP A 340 11.62 -56.96 175.93
C ASP A 340 12.74 -56.51 174.97
N LEU A 341 14.00 -56.61 175.41
CA LEU A 341 15.16 -56.23 174.60
C LEU A 341 15.40 -57.20 173.43
N LYS A 342 15.14 -58.50 173.64
CA LYS A 342 15.30 -59.54 172.62
C LYS A 342 14.22 -59.46 171.53
N GLU A 343 12.98 -59.18 171.90
CA GLU A 343 11.90 -59.01 170.93
C GLU A 343 12.09 -57.76 170.06
N SER A 344 12.59 -56.66 170.65
CA SER A 344 12.93 -55.43 169.91
C SER A 344 14.03 -55.63 168.86
N ALA A 345 15.06 -56.43 169.16
CA ALA A 345 16.12 -56.77 168.22
C ALA A 345 15.59 -57.55 167.00
N ILE A 346 14.71 -58.55 167.21
CA ILE A 346 14.10 -59.34 166.14
C ILE A 346 13.20 -58.48 165.24
N ALA A 347 12.41 -57.57 165.83
CA ALA A 347 11.54 -56.67 165.07
C ALA A 347 12.34 -55.70 164.17
N ASN A 348 13.45 -55.16 164.69
CA ASN A 348 14.35 -54.30 163.90
C ASN A 348 15.00 -55.04 162.73
N LYS A 349 15.39 -56.31 162.92
CA LYS A 349 15.92 -57.16 161.84
C LYS A 349 14.89 -57.39 160.74
N ALA A 350 13.68 -57.80 161.08
CA ALA A 350 12.61 -58.04 160.10
C ALA A 350 12.26 -56.77 159.29
N PHE A 351 12.31 -55.60 159.93
CA PHE A 351 12.11 -54.31 159.27
C PHE A 351 13.24 -53.97 158.26
N LEU A 352 14.51 -54.19 158.64
CA LEU A 352 15.65 -53.97 157.76
C LEU A 352 15.65 -54.93 156.56
N ASP A 353 15.38 -56.22 156.78
CA ASP A 353 15.32 -57.24 155.71
C ASP A 353 14.19 -56.93 154.71
N GLY A 354 13.02 -56.48 155.19
CA GLY A 354 11.91 -56.06 154.33
C GLY A 354 12.26 -54.86 153.44
N HIS A 355 13.03 -53.89 153.95
CA HIS A 355 13.49 -52.73 153.17
C HIS A 355 14.59 -53.08 152.17
N VAL A 356 15.49 -54.02 152.50
CA VAL A 356 16.50 -54.55 151.56
C VAL A 356 15.83 -55.24 150.37
N LEU A 357 14.86 -56.14 150.62
CA LEU A 357 14.13 -56.84 149.56
C LEU A 357 13.33 -55.87 148.66
N SER A 358 12.71 -54.86 149.26
CA SER A 358 12.02 -53.80 148.53
C SER A 358 12.99 -53.00 147.64
N MET A 359 14.17 -52.63 148.17
CA MET A 359 15.20 -51.90 147.43
C MET A 359 15.76 -52.73 146.27
N GLU A 360 15.96 -54.04 146.45
CA GLU A 360 16.36 -54.96 145.38
C GLU A 360 15.31 -55.06 144.28
N GLY A 361 14.02 -55.14 144.64
CA GLY A 361 12.90 -55.15 143.71
C GLY A 361 12.79 -53.85 142.89
N ILE A 362 12.87 -52.70 143.55
CA ILE A 362 12.84 -51.38 142.91
C ILE A 362 14.03 -51.21 141.96
N THR A 363 15.24 -51.57 142.40
CA THR A 363 16.46 -51.43 141.60
C THR A 363 16.44 -52.34 140.37
N SER A 364 15.93 -53.57 140.52
CA SER A 364 15.81 -54.53 139.41
C SER A 364 14.74 -54.14 138.39
N ASP A 365 13.59 -53.62 138.83
CA ASP A 365 12.53 -53.12 137.93
C ASP A 365 12.99 -51.84 137.20
N ALA A 366 13.66 -50.92 137.92
CA ALA A 366 14.26 -49.72 137.35
C ALA A 366 15.30 -50.08 136.27
N LYS A 367 16.18 -51.06 136.53
CA LYS A 367 17.17 -51.55 135.56
C LYS A 367 16.53 -52.07 134.28
N ARG A 368 15.48 -52.90 134.41
CA ARG A 368 14.75 -53.46 133.26
C ARG A 368 14.07 -52.38 132.44
N LYS A 369 13.31 -51.49 133.08
CA LYS A 369 12.61 -50.38 132.40
C LYS A 369 13.59 -49.44 131.71
N TRP A 370 14.71 -49.14 132.35
CA TRP A 370 15.77 -48.31 131.77
C TRP A 370 16.40 -48.98 130.55
N GLN A 371 16.72 -50.28 130.60
CA GLN A 371 17.24 -51.02 129.44
C GLN A 371 16.25 -51.01 128.26
N THR A 372 14.96 -51.22 128.51
CA THR A 372 13.93 -51.13 127.46
C THR A 372 13.85 -49.72 126.87
N PHE A 373 13.91 -48.67 127.70
CA PHE A 373 13.89 -47.29 127.22
C PHE A 373 15.14 -46.92 126.42
N SER A 374 16.34 -47.27 126.91
CA SER A 374 17.62 -47.01 126.24
C SER A 374 17.70 -47.71 124.89
N THR A 375 17.31 -48.99 124.82
CA THR A 375 17.28 -49.73 123.54
C THR A 375 16.26 -49.15 122.55
N LEU A 376 15.09 -48.73 123.04
CA LEU A 376 14.10 -48.05 122.19
C LEU A 376 14.63 -46.71 121.67
N ALA A 377 15.21 -45.88 122.53
CA ALA A 377 15.76 -44.58 122.15
C ALA A 377 16.94 -44.70 121.17
N GLU A 378 17.83 -45.67 121.35
CA GLU A 378 18.91 -45.98 120.40
C GLU A 378 18.34 -46.45 119.05
N ASN A 379 17.37 -47.36 119.06
CA ASN A 379 16.72 -47.84 117.83
C ASN A 379 15.99 -46.72 117.09
N ASP A 380 15.28 -45.83 117.80
CA ASP A 380 14.59 -44.68 117.19
C ASP A 380 15.57 -43.69 116.56
N ALA A 381 16.72 -43.44 117.21
CA ALA A 381 17.79 -42.60 116.65
C ALA A 381 18.43 -43.24 115.39
N ASN A 382 18.70 -44.56 115.42
CA ASN A 382 19.21 -45.31 114.27
C ASN A 382 18.22 -45.33 113.10
N ASN A 383 16.95 -45.64 113.36
CA ASN A 383 15.88 -45.62 112.35
C ASN A 383 15.73 -44.23 111.73
N SER A 384 15.84 -43.17 112.53
CA SER A 384 15.80 -41.78 112.05
C SER A 384 17.00 -41.44 111.16
N ALA A 385 18.20 -41.95 111.49
CA ALA A 385 19.40 -41.80 110.67
C ALA A 385 19.26 -42.53 109.31
N GLU A 386 18.76 -43.76 109.32
CA GLU A 386 18.52 -44.55 108.09
C GLU A 386 17.47 -43.90 107.18
N TYR A 387 16.33 -43.46 107.75
CA TYR A 387 15.30 -42.75 107.01
C TYR A 387 15.83 -41.45 106.38
N SER A 388 16.60 -40.67 107.15
CA SER A 388 17.25 -39.46 106.66
C SER A 388 18.22 -39.76 105.51
N ALA A 389 19.05 -40.81 105.65
CA ALA A 389 19.97 -41.23 104.59
C ALA A 389 19.25 -41.67 103.31
N ALA A 390 18.17 -42.44 103.44
CA ALA A 390 17.35 -42.86 102.28
C ALA A 390 16.71 -41.65 101.57
N LYS A 391 16.23 -40.65 102.33
CA LYS A 391 15.71 -39.39 101.76
C LYS A 391 16.80 -38.59 101.04
N HIS A 392 18.00 -38.49 101.61
CA HIS A 392 19.15 -37.86 100.95
C HIS A 392 19.46 -38.56 99.63
N CYS A 393 19.59 -39.89 99.61
CA CYS A 393 19.88 -40.64 98.37
C CYS A 393 18.81 -40.39 97.30
N ARG A 394 17.52 -40.34 97.67
CA ARG A 394 16.44 -40.02 96.73
C ARG A 394 16.55 -38.58 96.20
N MET A 395 16.86 -37.63 97.08
CA MET A 395 17.04 -36.22 96.72
C MET A 395 18.23 -36.04 95.77
N GLU A 396 19.33 -36.76 96.01
CA GLU A 396 20.53 -36.73 95.17
C GLU A 396 20.26 -37.28 93.77
N VAL A 397 19.47 -38.36 93.65
CA VAL A 397 19.03 -38.88 92.34
C VAL A 397 18.18 -37.85 91.59
N LEU A 398 17.25 -37.17 92.28
CA LEU A 398 16.42 -36.13 91.67
C LEU A 398 17.26 -34.92 91.23
N LEU A 399 18.18 -34.45 92.08
CA LEU A 399 19.11 -33.37 91.74
C LEU A 399 19.96 -33.71 90.51
N LYS A 400 20.49 -34.94 90.44
CA LYS A 400 21.25 -35.41 89.28
C LYS A 400 20.39 -35.45 88.01
N GLN A 401 19.13 -35.87 88.11
CA GLN A 401 18.19 -35.79 86.98
C GLN A 401 17.96 -34.35 86.53
N CYS A 402 17.81 -33.40 87.47
CA CYS A 402 17.68 -31.97 87.14
C CYS A 402 18.92 -31.44 86.41
N VAL A 403 20.13 -31.76 86.89
CA VAL A 403 21.39 -31.36 86.24
C VAL A 403 21.48 -31.91 84.82
N ASN A 404 21.26 -33.22 84.63
CA ASN A 404 21.31 -33.84 83.30
C ASN A 404 20.27 -33.24 82.34
N THR A 405 19.08 -32.89 82.84
CA THR A 405 18.02 -32.29 82.05
C THR A 405 18.38 -30.87 81.63
N ALA A 406 18.94 -30.07 82.55
CA ALA A 406 19.42 -28.72 82.26
C ALA A 406 20.55 -28.73 81.20
N GLU A 407 21.53 -29.63 81.35
CA GLU A 407 22.62 -29.81 80.38
C GLU A 407 22.10 -30.24 79.00
N SER A 408 21.18 -31.21 78.96
CA SER A 408 20.56 -31.66 77.71
C SER A 408 19.77 -30.55 77.01
N ALA A 409 19.05 -29.73 77.78
CA ALA A 409 18.31 -28.58 77.28
C ALA A 409 19.26 -27.50 76.71
N PHE A 410 20.38 -27.23 77.38
CA PHE A 410 21.40 -26.30 76.91
C PHE A 410 22.04 -26.78 75.59
N GLU A 411 22.47 -28.04 75.53
CA GLU A 411 23.03 -28.63 74.31
C GLU A 411 22.02 -28.71 73.16
N HIS A 412 20.73 -28.88 73.47
CA HIS A 412 19.68 -28.81 72.47
C HIS A 412 19.52 -27.38 71.93
N SER A 413 19.51 -26.37 72.80
CA SER A 413 19.46 -24.95 72.41
C SER A 413 20.61 -24.59 71.46
N LYS A 414 21.84 -24.99 71.81
CA LYS A 414 23.04 -24.76 70.99
C LYS A 414 22.95 -25.41 69.61
N ARG A 415 22.46 -26.67 69.54
CA ARG A 415 22.24 -27.36 68.25
C ARG A 415 21.17 -26.67 67.41
N THR A 416 20.09 -26.21 68.03
CA THR A 416 19.02 -25.47 67.34
C THR A 416 19.57 -24.18 66.73
N HIS A 417 20.35 -23.39 67.48
CA HIS A 417 21.03 -22.19 66.97
C HIS A 417 21.85 -22.48 65.70
N VAL A 418 22.73 -23.49 65.75
CA VAL A 418 23.58 -23.87 64.59
C VAL A 418 22.73 -24.31 63.38
N CYS A 419 21.72 -25.15 63.62
CA CYS A 419 20.85 -25.65 62.55
C CYS A 419 20.08 -24.53 61.84
N VAL A 420 19.57 -23.55 62.59
CA VAL A 420 18.86 -22.40 62.01
C VAL A 420 19.80 -21.52 61.19
N ASN A 421 21.02 -21.25 61.66
CA ASN A 421 22.01 -20.49 60.89
C ASN A 421 22.44 -21.22 59.61
N GLU A 422 22.67 -22.54 59.68
CA GLU A 422 22.99 -23.35 58.51
C GLU A 422 21.85 -23.34 57.48
N MET A 423 20.60 -23.47 57.93
CA MET A 423 19.42 -23.34 57.08
C MET A 423 19.33 -21.95 56.43
N GLY A 424 19.57 -20.88 57.18
CA GLY A 424 19.60 -19.50 56.68
C GLY A 424 20.64 -19.30 55.59
N ASN A 425 21.88 -19.77 55.83
CA ASN A 425 22.99 -19.69 54.87
C ASN A 425 22.73 -20.51 53.60
N ASN A 426 22.16 -21.70 53.73
CA ASN A 426 21.76 -22.53 52.60
C ASN A 426 20.67 -21.84 51.76
N HIS A 427 19.68 -21.21 52.41
CA HIS A 427 18.63 -20.45 51.73
C HIS A 427 19.19 -19.24 50.97
N VAL A 428 20.09 -18.46 51.57
CA VAL A 428 20.78 -17.35 50.90
C VAL A 428 21.58 -17.85 49.69
N SER A 429 22.32 -18.94 49.83
CA SER A 429 23.10 -19.54 48.74
C SER A 429 22.21 -19.98 47.58
N ALA A 430 21.08 -20.63 47.87
CA ALA A 430 20.09 -21.03 46.87
C ALA A 430 19.47 -19.81 46.17
N MET A 431 19.11 -18.76 46.92
CA MET A 431 18.57 -17.51 46.37
C MET A 431 19.57 -16.84 45.44
N VAL A 432 20.83 -16.70 45.85
CA VAL A 432 21.90 -16.13 45.03
C VAL A 432 22.09 -16.93 43.73
N SER A 433 21.97 -18.26 43.78
CA SER A 433 22.03 -19.10 42.58
C SER A 433 20.87 -18.84 41.62
N LEU A 434 19.65 -18.71 42.14
CA LEU A 434 18.46 -18.40 41.34
C LEU A 434 18.55 -17.00 40.72
N VAL A 435 18.96 -16.00 41.52
CA VAL A 435 19.20 -14.63 41.06
C VAL A 435 20.22 -14.60 39.94
N ARG A 436 21.36 -15.30 40.08
CA ARG A 436 22.36 -15.40 39.02
C ARG A 436 21.78 -16.02 37.75
N SER A 437 21.08 -17.15 37.85
CA SER A 437 20.47 -17.80 36.69
C SER A 437 19.44 -16.91 35.99
N ALA A 438 18.67 -16.12 36.73
CA ALA A 438 17.71 -15.17 36.17
C ALA A 438 18.42 -13.99 35.48
N SER A 439 19.48 -13.45 36.10
CA SER A 439 20.31 -12.41 35.48
C SER A 439 21.01 -12.89 34.21
N ASP A 440 21.53 -14.12 34.20
CA ASP A 440 22.13 -14.75 33.01
C ASP A 440 21.09 -14.93 31.90
N SER A 441 19.86 -15.32 32.25
CA SER A 441 18.75 -15.39 31.30
C SER A 441 18.38 -14.02 30.71
N ASN A 442 18.44 -12.95 31.51
CA ASN A 442 18.23 -11.59 31.03
C ASN A 442 19.35 -11.13 30.08
N GLU A 443 20.61 -11.52 30.35
CA GLU A 443 21.75 -11.28 29.45
C GLU A 443 21.56 -11.99 28.11
N GLN A 444 21.19 -13.28 28.16
CA GLN A 444 20.94 -14.08 26.96
C GLN A 444 19.83 -13.48 26.10
N HIS A 445 18.74 -13.01 26.71
CA HIS A 445 17.65 -12.37 25.97
C HIS A 445 18.09 -11.07 25.27
N ASP A 446 18.94 -10.25 25.90
CA ASP A 446 19.50 -9.04 25.28
C ASP A 446 20.42 -9.37 24.08
N VAL A 447 21.18 -10.45 24.17
CA VAL A 447 22.02 -10.97 23.07
C VAL A 447 21.16 -11.49 21.92
N GLU A 448 20.12 -12.27 22.20
CA GLU A 448 19.21 -12.81 21.18
C GLU A 448 18.51 -11.68 20.41
N ILE A 449 17.95 -10.70 21.11
CA ILE A 449 17.32 -9.53 20.46
C ILE A 449 18.37 -8.72 19.70
N SER A 450 19.59 -8.56 20.23
CA SER A 450 20.68 -7.88 19.51
C SER A 450 21.02 -8.59 18.19
N SER A 451 21.03 -9.93 18.18
CA SER A 451 21.28 -10.71 16.97
C SER A 451 20.14 -10.59 15.96
N ALA A 452 18.88 -10.63 16.42
CA ALA A 452 17.70 -10.47 15.59
C ALA A 452 17.63 -9.07 14.97
N ARG A 453 18.00 -8.03 15.74
CA ARG A 453 18.17 -6.67 15.25
C ARG A 453 19.17 -6.65 14.09
N LEU A 454 20.40 -7.12 14.30
CA LEU A 454 21.43 -7.10 13.26
C LEU A 454 20.99 -7.81 11.98
N ALA A 455 20.31 -8.95 12.10
CA ALA A 455 19.73 -9.67 10.96
C ALA A 455 18.66 -8.83 10.23
N ALA A 456 17.75 -8.19 10.97
CA ALA A 456 16.72 -7.32 10.39
C ALA A 456 17.30 -6.06 9.74
N GLU A 457 18.34 -5.45 10.34
CA GLU A 457 19.05 -4.31 9.75
C GLU A 457 19.72 -4.67 8.44
N GLN A 458 20.35 -5.84 8.38
CA GLN A 458 20.97 -6.35 7.17
C GLN A 458 19.93 -6.67 6.08
N ASP A 459 18.81 -7.30 6.45
CA ASP A 459 17.75 -7.64 5.48
C ASP A 459 17.09 -6.38 4.91
N VAL A 460 16.76 -5.39 5.76
CA VAL A 460 16.21 -4.11 5.28
C VAL A 460 17.21 -3.34 4.44
N SER A 461 18.50 -3.35 4.81
CA SER A 461 19.54 -2.71 3.99
C SER A 461 19.60 -3.32 2.59
N ARG A 462 19.63 -4.65 2.51
CA ARG A 462 19.62 -5.40 1.25
C ARG A 462 18.36 -5.12 0.43
N ASN A 463 17.17 -5.24 1.03
CA ASN A 463 15.90 -5.02 0.32
C ASN A 463 15.77 -3.57 -0.17
N CYS A 464 16.21 -2.58 0.62
CA CYS A 464 16.23 -1.18 0.20
C CYS A 464 17.21 -0.94 -0.97
N GLU A 465 18.40 -1.53 -0.92
CA GLU A 465 19.39 -1.43 -2.01
C GLU A 465 18.90 -2.10 -3.29
N GLU A 466 18.33 -3.30 -3.21
CA GLU A 466 17.68 -3.99 -4.34
C GLU A 466 16.54 -3.14 -4.94
N THR A 467 15.71 -2.53 -4.09
CA THR A 467 14.60 -1.67 -4.55
C THR A 467 15.11 -0.38 -5.20
N LEU A 468 16.14 0.26 -4.64
CA LEU A 468 16.76 1.45 -5.22
C LEU A 468 17.35 1.13 -6.60
N GLN A 469 18.06 0.00 -6.73
CA GLN A 469 18.61 -0.46 -7.99
C GLN A 469 17.51 -0.77 -9.02
N HIS A 470 16.38 -1.33 -8.59
CA HIS A 470 15.23 -1.54 -9.47
C HIS A 470 14.63 -0.21 -9.96
N VAL A 471 14.49 0.78 -9.08
CA VAL A 471 14.04 2.14 -9.44
C VAL A 471 14.99 2.78 -10.45
N ASP A 472 16.30 2.64 -10.25
CA ASP A 472 17.32 3.12 -11.20
C ASP A 472 17.18 2.46 -12.57
N SER A 473 17.08 1.14 -12.60
CA SER A 473 16.93 0.39 -13.85
C SER A 473 15.67 0.78 -14.63
N VAL A 474 14.53 0.94 -13.94
CA VAL A 474 13.28 1.40 -14.57
C VAL A 474 13.43 2.84 -15.09
N SER A 475 14.11 3.71 -14.34
CA SER A 475 14.37 5.09 -14.75
C SER A 475 15.22 5.17 -16.02
N GLU A 476 16.29 4.39 -16.10
CA GLU A 476 17.16 4.30 -17.28
C GLU A 476 16.39 3.79 -18.51
N GLN A 477 15.59 2.73 -18.34
CA GLN A 477 14.77 2.17 -19.42
C GLN A 477 13.77 3.21 -19.95
N MET A 478 13.16 3.98 -19.05
CA MET A 478 12.18 5.00 -19.40
C MET A 478 12.82 6.19 -20.12
N GLN A 479 13.97 6.67 -19.63
CA GLN A 479 14.76 7.70 -20.32
C GLN A 479 15.18 7.24 -21.73
N SER A 480 15.67 6.00 -21.87
CA SER A 480 16.01 5.43 -23.18
C SER A 480 14.80 5.39 -24.13
N SER A 481 13.63 5.00 -23.62
CA SER A 481 12.39 4.95 -24.41
C SER A 481 11.96 6.35 -24.89
N ILE A 482 12.02 7.35 -24.01
CA ILE A 482 11.70 8.74 -24.35
C ILE A 482 12.71 9.31 -25.35
N SER A 483 14.00 9.02 -25.18
CA SER A 483 15.04 9.40 -26.13
C SER A 483 14.76 8.83 -27.52
N GLY A 484 14.35 7.56 -27.61
CA GLY A 484 13.95 6.93 -28.87
C GLY A 484 12.74 7.61 -29.52
N ILE A 485 11.73 8.02 -28.75
CA ILE A 485 10.59 8.79 -29.27
C ILE A 485 11.05 10.13 -29.83
N LEU A 486 11.91 10.86 -29.12
CA LEU A 486 12.42 12.16 -29.57
C LEU A 486 13.26 12.04 -30.86
N GLU A 487 14.05 10.97 -31.01
CA GLU A 487 14.77 10.68 -32.26
C GLU A 487 13.81 10.43 -33.43
N ILE A 488 12.73 9.66 -33.22
CA ILE A 488 11.70 9.41 -34.23
C ILE A 488 10.98 10.72 -34.61
N VAL A 489 10.60 11.54 -33.63
CA VAL A 489 9.98 12.86 -33.88
C VAL A 489 10.89 13.72 -34.75
N LYS A 490 12.18 13.80 -34.41
CA LYS A 490 13.18 14.55 -35.18
C LYS A 490 13.33 14.01 -36.61
N ALA A 491 13.39 12.68 -36.77
CA ALA A 491 13.44 12.06 -38.09
C ALA A 491 12.19 12.36 -38.92
N HIS A 492 10.99 12.32 -38.31
CA HIS A 492 9.74 12.64 -39.00
C HIS A 492 9.71 14.11 -39.43
N GLN A 493 10.15 15.02 -38.56
CA GLN A 493 10.22 16.45 -38.89
C GLN A 493 11.15 16.74 -40.08
N ASN A 494 12.29 16.04 -40.16
CA ASN A 494 13.17 16.12 -41.32
C ASN A 494 12.49 15.59 -42.59
N ASN A 495 11.77 14.48 -42.51
CA ASN A 495 11.03 13.93 -43.66
C ASN A 495 9.93 14.87 -44.16
N LEU A 496 9.21 15.55 -43.25
CA LEU A 496 8.20 16.57 -43.63
C LEU A 496 8.84 17.75 -44.35
N GLN A 497 10.05 18.16 -43.95
CA GLN A 497 10.80 19.21 -44.62
C GLN A 497 11.19 18.80 -46.05
N VAL A 498 11.71 17.57 -46.24
CA VAL A 498 12.03 17.05 -47.58
C VAL A 498 10.77 16.95 -48.43
N PHE A 499 9.66 16.41 -47.89
CA PHE A 499 8.40 16.30 -48.63
C PHE A 499 7.85 17.66 -49.09
N ARG A 500 7.96 18.69 -48.23
CA ARG A 500 7.60 20.08 -48.58
C ARG A 500 8.40 20.58 -49.78
N GLU A 501 9.72 20.41 -49.72
CA GLU A 501 10.64 20.83 -50.79
C GLU A 501 10.30 20.10 -52.10
N ASP A 502 10.17 18.78 -52.07
CA ASP A 502 9.80 17.95 -53.23
C ASP A 502 8.44 18.35 -53.83
N HIS A 503 7.40 18.50 -53.00
CA HIS A 503 6.07 18.91 -53.45
C HIS A 503 6.10 20.29 -54.11
N SER A 504 6.80 21.26 -53.48
CA SER A 504 6.93 22.61 -54.03
C SER A 504 7.65 22.60 -55.39
N GLY A 505 8.72 21.80 -55.52
CA GLY A 505 9.47 21.64 -56.77
C GLY A 505 8.64 20.99 -57.88
N GLN A 506 7.86 19.94 -57.56
CA GLN A 506 6.97 19.29 -58.53
C GLN A 506 5.84 20.22 -58.98
N ALA A 507 5.19 20.93 -58.06
CA ALA A 507 4.13 21.88 -58.39
C ALA A 507 4.65 23.00 -59.33
N ALA A 508 5.83 23.55 -59.03
CA ALA A 508 6.49 24.53 -59.89
C ALA A 508 6.80 23.97 -61.29
N CYS A 509 7.29 22.73 -61.38
CA CYS A 509 7.57 22.06 -62.66
C CYS A 509 6.30 21.84 -63.50
N ILE A 510 5.18 21.43 -62.87
CA ILE A 510 3.89 21.27 -63.56
C ILE A 510 3.39 22.63 -64.07
N GLN A 511 3.47 23.67 -63.24
CA GLN A 511 3.05 25.01 -63.61
C GLN A 511 3.87 25.56 -64.79
N GLU A 512 5.20 25.36 -64.77
CA GLU A 512 6.09 25.73 -65.87
C GLU A 512 5.76 24.97 -67.17
N LYS A 513 5.55 23.65 -67.09
CA LYS A 513 5.16 22.82 -68.25
C LYS A 513 3.80 23.23 -68.82
N ALA A 514 2.83 23.51 -67.96
CA ALA A 514 1.51 23.99 -68.36
C ALA A 514 1.62 25.34 -69.08
N GLN A 515 2.38 26.28 -68.49
CA GLN A 515 2.62 27.58 -69.09
C GLN A 515 3.29 27.47 -70.46
N ASN A 516 4.35 26.66 -70.58
CA ASN A 516 5.02 26.42 -71.87
C ASN A 516 4.05 25.83 -72.91
N THR A 517 3.26 24.83 -72.51
CA THR A 517 2.35 24.14 -73.43
C THR A 517 1.23 25.06 -73.92
N PHE A 518 0.53 25.75 -73.01
CA PHE A 518 -0.63 26.56 -73.36
C PHE A 518 -0.28 27.93 -73.95
N GLN A 519 0.89 28.50 -73.62
CA GLN A 519 1.29 29.82 -74.14
C GLN A 519 2.25 29.74 -75.33
N GLN A 520 3.17 28.76 -75.36
CA GLN A 520 4.20 28.69 -76.42
C GLN A 520 3.90 27.65 -77.49
N ARG A 521 3.26 26.52 -77.16
CA ARG A 521 3.04 25.41 -78.11
C ARG A 521 1.64 25.40 -78.72
N TYR A 522 0.62 25.85 -77.99
CA TYR A 522 -0.71 25.99 -78.55
C TYR A 522 -0.72 27.13 -79.57
N MET A 523 -0.90 26.81 -80.84
CA MET A 523 -0.93 27.76 -81.96
C MET A 523 -2.34 27.86 -82.53
N ASP A 524 -2.65 29.01 -83.12
CA ASP A 524 -3.84 29.16 -83.94
C ASP A 524 -3.85 28.18 -85.09
N TYR A 525 -5.05 27.76 -85.49
CA TYR A 525 -5.21 26.86 -86.63
C TYR A 525 -4.58 27.47 -87.90
N GLU A 526 -3.61 26.77 -88.49
CA GLU A 526 -3.08 27.09 -89.82
C GLU A 526 -3.75 26.21 -90.89
N PRO A 527 -4.28 26.77 -91.99
CA PRO A 527 -4.95 25.99 -93.04
C PRO A 527 -3.98 25.01 -93.71
N SER A 528 -4.17 23.70 -93.50
CA SER A 528 -3.30 22.64 -94.03
C SER A 528 -3.96 21.71 -95.05
N GLY A 529 -5.17 22.04 -95.55
CA GLY A 529 -5.90 21.16 -96.47
C GLY A 529 -6.83 21.87 -97.46
N THR A 530 -6.57 21.66 -98.75
CA THR A 530 -7.43 21.84 -99.93
C THR A 530 -8.63 22.77 -99.78
N THR A 531 -8.36 24.07 -99.78
CA THR A 531 -9.36 25.11 -100.07
C THR A 531 -9.99 24.84 -101.46
N PRO A 532 -11.31 25.02 -101.65
CA PRO A 532 -11.99 24.65 -102.90
C PRO A 532 -11.29 25.20 -104.15
N THR A 533 -11.10 24.32 -105.14
CA THR A 533 -10.46 24.60 -106.43
C THR A 533 -11.04 25.84 -107.09
N ARG A 534 -10.16 26.77 -107.48
CA ARG A 534 -10.47 27.99 -108.23
C ARG A 534 -11.25 27.61 -109.50
N CYS A 535 -12.55 27.91 -109.56
CA CYS A 535 -13.30 27.83 -110.81
C CYS A 535 -12.69 28.85 -111.79
N GLU A 536 -12.22 28.38 -112.94
CA GLU A 536 -11.81 29.26 -114.03
C GLU A 536 -13.02 30.09 -114.48
N PRO A 537 -12.92 31.43 -114.58
CA PRO A 537 -14.03 32.25 -115.01
C PRO A 537 -14.43 31.89 -116.44
N GLY A 538 -15.65 31.38 -116.64
CA GLY A 538 -16.26 31.15 -117.95
C GLY A 538 -16.66 32.45 -118.65
N VAL A 539 -15.78 33.46 -118.67
CA VAL A 539 -16.09 34.76 -119.27
C VAL A 539 -15.88 34.66 -120.78
N PRO A 540 -16.91 34.95 -121.61
CA PRO A 540 -16.78 34.92 -123.07
C PRO A 540 -15.71 35.91 -123.54
N SER A 541 -14.83 35.46 -124.43
CA SER A 541 -13.75 36.31 -124.97
C SER A 541 -14.32 37.40 -125.88
N LYS A 542 -13.58 38.51 -126.03
CA LYS A 542 -13.96 39.62 -126.92
C LYS A 542 -14.28 39.15 -128.35
N GLY A 543 -13.51 38.20 -128.88
CA GLY A 543 -13.72 37.63 -130.21
C GLY A 543 -15.03 36.83 -130.31
N THR A 544 -15.41 36.14 -129.25
CA THR A 544 -16.69 35.42 -129.17
C THR A 544 -17.87 36.39 -129.17
N ILE A 545 -17.75 37.54 -128.49
CA ILE A 545 -18.78 38.60 -128.47
C ILE A 545 -18.88 39.29 -129.84
N GLU A 546 -17.76 39.55 -130.51
CA GLU A 546 -17.74 40.16 -131.85
C GLU A 546 -18.37 39.26 -132.92
N SER A 547 -18.23 37.94 -132.81
CA SER A 547 -18.86 36.98 -133.72
C SER A 547 -20.40 36.94 -133.65
N LEU A 548 -21.00 37.49 -132.59
CA LEU A 548 -22.46 37.57 -132.42
C LEU A 548 -23.05 38.84 -133.02
N ARG A 549 -22.24 39.76 -133.55
CA ARG A 549 -22.71 40.97 -134.23
C ARG A 549 -23.08 40.69 -135.69
N ALA A 550 -24.10 41.38 -136.19
CA ALA A 550 -24.45 41.33 -137.61
C ALA A 550 -23.33 41.97 -138.46
N MET A 551 -23.19 41.50 -139.71
CA MET A 551 -22.28 42.09 -140.69
C MET A 551 -22.62 43.57 -140.96
N PRO A 552 -21.66 44.40 -141.43
CA PRO A 552 -21.91 45.80 -141.76
C PRO A 552 -23.06 45.97 -142.75
N MET A 553 -23.81 47.06 -142.61
CA MET A 553 -25.05 47.30 -143.36
C MET A 553 -24.81 47.30 -144.88
N GLU A 554 -23.64 47.78 -145.31
CA GLU A 554 -23.19 47.82 -146.70
C GLU A 554 -23.03 46.43 -147.29
N ALA A 555 -22.47 45.49 -146.52
CA ALA A 555 -22.26 44.11 -146.94
C ALA A 555 -23.58 43.32 -147.04
N LEU A 556 -24.53 43.57 -146.11
CA LEU A 556 -25.86 42.97 -146.16
C LEU A 556 -26.68 43.46 -147.37
N ILE A 557 -26.45 44.70 -147.82
CA ILE A 557 -27.08 45.27 -149.01
C ILE A 557 -26.50 44.65 -150.28
N GLU A 558 -25.18 44.45 -150.36
CA GLU A 558 -24.53 43.75 -151.48
C GLU A 558 -24.97 42.29 -151.58
N GLU A 559 -25.02 41.57 -150.45
CA GLU A 559 -25.48 40.18 -150.39
C GLU A 559 -26.94 40.04 -150.89
N PHE A 560 -27.79 41.01 -150.57
CA PHE A 560 -29.16 41.02 -151.10
C PHE A 560 -29.17 41.25 -152.62
N ARG A 561 -28.35 42.17 -153.14
CA ARG A 561 -28.29 42.52 -154.57
C ARG A 561 -27.68 41.43 -155.45
N GLU A 562 -26.64 40.74 -154.98
CA GLU A 562 -26.01 39.63 -155.72
C GLU A 562 -26.97 38.45 -155.96
N ASN A 563 -27.94 38.26 -155.06
CA ASN A 563 -28.88 37.15 -155.13
C ASN A 563 -30.16 37.42 -155.95
N HIS A 564 -30.39 38.62 -156.53
CA HIS A 564 -31.70 39.00 -157.10
C HIS A 564 -31.71 39.86 -158.40
N SER A 565 -31.12 39.43 -159.53
CA SER A 565 -31.19 40.15 -160.84
C SER A 565 -32.27 39.64 -161.84
N ASP A 566 -33.04 40.58 -162.41
CA ASP A 566 -34.21 40.56 -163.33
C ASP A 566 -34.94 39.24 -163.75
N ILE A 567 -36.17 39.11 -163.19
CA ILE A 567 -37.43 38.48 -163.67
C ILE A 567 -37.37 37.09 -164.35
N SER A 568 -37.51 36.03 -163.54
CA SER A 568 -38.40 34.89 -163.83
C SER A 568 -38.85 34.20 -162.54
N PHE A 569 -40.16 34.10 -162.32
CA PHE A 569 -40.80 33.33 -161.25
C PHE A 569 -40.75 31.83 -161.57
N ASP A 570 -40.10 31.02 -160.73
CA ASP A 570 -40.55 29.66 -160.40
C ASP A 570 -39.99 29.21 -159.03
N GLY A 571 -40.76 28.41 -158.31
CA GLY A 571 -40.60 28.19 -156.86
C GLY A 571 -39.83 26.94 -156.43
N LYS A 572 -40.04 26.61 -155.15
CA LYS A 572 -39.63 25.41 -154.36
C LYS A 572 -38.24 25.52 -153.68
N GLU A 573 -37.98 24.97 -152.50
CA GLU A 573 -38.74 24.12 -151.58
C GLU A 573 -38.10 24.20 -150.17
N SER A 574 -38.74 23.56 -149.19
CA SER A 574 -38.49 23.69 -147.76
C SER A 574 -37.90 22.42 -147.12
N LYS A 575 -37.38 22.59 -145.87
CA LYS A 575 -37.19 21.61 -144.77
C LYS A 575 -35.87 20.79 -144.70
N PRO A 576 -35.52 20.20 -143.53
CA PRO A 576 -35.85 20.55 -142.13
C PRO A 576 -34.69 20.42 -141.10
N SER A 577 -35.00 20.89 -139.90
CA SER A 577 -34.40 20.64 -138.58
C SER A 577 -33.97 19.20 -138.26
N LEU A 578 -32.92 19.04 -137.44
CA LEU A 578 -32.77 17.91 -136.51
C LEU A 578 -32.03 18.33 -135.22
N ILE A 579 -32.78 18.35 -134.12
CA ILE A 579 -32.29 18.22 -132.74
C ILE A 579 -31.84 16.76 -132.54
N PRO A 580 -30.89 16.48 -131.64
CA PRO A 580 -31.13 15.41 -130.68
C PRO A 580 -30.89 15.80 -129.23
N ARG A 581 -31.70 15.15 -128.38
CA ARG A 581 -31.79 15.23 -126.92
C ARG A 581 -30.62 14.53 -126.21
N SER A 582 -30.53 14.87 -124.92
CA SER A 582 -29.72 14.38 -123.77
C SER A 582 -29.52 12.86 -123.63
N PRO A 583 -28.68 12.44 -122.65
CA PRO A 583 -29.29 11.89 -121.44
C PRO A 583 -28.64 12.29 -120.09
N LEU A 584 -29.50 12.14 -119.08
CA LEU A 584 -29.35 12.19 -117.61
C LEU A 584 -28.23 11.31 -117.02
N ILE A 585 -27.79 11.64 -115.79
CA ILE A 585 -27.79 10.81 -114.56
C ILE A 585 -27.10 11.65 -113.44
N GLN A 586 -27.78 12.11 -112.38
CA GLN A 586 -28.24 11.47 -111.13
C GLN A 586 -27.20 11.52 -109.98
N LEU A 587 -27.58 12.24 -108.92
CA LEU A 587 -26.88 12.46 -107.66
C LEU A 587 -26.81 11.20 -106.79
N ASN A 588 -25.72 11.10 -106.02
CA ASN A 588 -25.78 10.94 -104.56
C ASN A 588 -24.73 11.86 -103.92
#